data_AF-A0A5C6M3N2-F1
#
_entry.id   AF-A0A5C6M3N2-F1
#
_cell.length_a   1.000
_cell.length_b   1.000
_cell.length_c   1.000
_cell.angle_alpha   90.00
_cell.angle_beta   90.00
_cell.angle_gamma   90.00
#
_symmetry.space_group_name_H-M   'P 1'
#
loop_
_entity.id
_entity.type
_entity.pdbx_description
1 polymer ?
#
loop_
_entity_poly.entity_id
_entity_poly.type
_entity_poly.pdbx_seq_one_letter_code
_entity_poly.pdbx_strand_id
1 'polypeptide(L)'
;MFYRRKIILALLELFEGELEKIRLQKLLFLFCQKQEKADYDFIPYKYGCYSYSANADMTAMAKKGLLAETITSFQKTDTVSYLKLLKATDLSMLKSIKVLYGGMDSAALMKHTYRNFPYWAINSIKAPSILSKDELDKVEKQKGSSDQTILYTIGYEGGSLEDYLNRLLRNDVKVLVDVRNNPLSMKFGFSKSLLKRYSESLGIMYMHFPEVGIVSDKRQALNTQADYDRLFEDYCENNIPKTIDTQIDILKILQEYKRIALTCFEANHCQCHRSHLANAIKMLPGFKYEVKHI
;
A
#
# COMPACT_ATOMS: atom_id res chain seq x y z
N MET A 1 -16.13 5.56 -16.98
CA MET A 1 -15.24 4.50 -16.43
C MET A 1 -13.83 5.04 -16.37
N PHE A 2 -13.06 4.76 -15.31
CA PHE A 2 -11.65 5.16 -15.23
C PHE A 2 -10.80 4.51 -16.34
N TYR A 3 -9.77 5.21 -16.82
CA TYR A 3 -8.91 4.69 -17.90
C TYR A 3 -8.23 3.36 -17.53
N ARG A 4 -7.64 3.26 -16.33
CA ARG A 4 -7.01 2.02 -15.82
C ARG A 4 -7.92 0.79 -15.80
N ARG A 5 -9.25 0.96 -15.75
CA ARG A 5 -10.20 -0.16 -15.85
C ARG A 5 -10.32 -0.68 -17.28
N LYS A 6 -10.21 0.20 -18.27
CA LYS A 6 -10.13 -0.19 -19.69
C LYS A 6 -8.91 -1.04 -19.96
N ILE A 7 -7.78 -0.79 -19.28
CA ILE A 7 -6.57 -1.62 -19.39
C ILE A 7 -6.84 -3.06 -18.96
N ILE A 8 -7.49 -3.27 -17.81
CA ILE A 8 -7.86 -4.62 -17.34
C ILE A 8 -8.80 -5.31 -18.33
N LEU A 9 -9.82 -4.61 -18.81
CA LEU A 9 -10.78 -5.16 -19.77
C LEU A 9 -10.14 -5.49 -21.13
N ALA A 10 -9.23 -4.64 -21.60
CA ALA A 10 -8.45 -4.88 -22.81
C ALA A 10 -7.45 -6.03 -22.63
N LEU A 11 -6.86 -6.19 -21.44
CA LEU A 11 -6.02 -7.33 -21.11
C LEU A 11 -6.84 -8.63 -21.14
N LEU A 12 -8.05 -8.64 -20.57
CA LEU A 12 -8.95 -9.79 -20.68
C LEU A 12 -9.34 -10.08 -22.14
N GLU A 13 -9.73 -9.06 -22.91
CA GLU A 13 -10.05 -9.17 -24.35
C GLU A 13 -8.90 -9.78 -25.16
N LEU A 14 -7.65 -9.38 -24.87
CA LEU A 14 -6.45 -9.90 -25.54
C LEU A 14 -6.14 -11.37 -25.18
N PHE A 15 -6.72 -11.87 -24.10
CA PHE A 15 -6.58 -13.23 -23.61
C PHE A 15 -7.91 -13.98 -23.68
N GLU A 16 -8.60 -13.85 -24.82
CA GLU A 16 -9.81 -14.62 -25.16
C GLU A 16 -10.99 -14.37 -24.19
N GLY A 17 -10.96 -13.23 -23.50
CA GLY A 17 -12.03 -12.78 -22.63
C GLY A 17 -11.96 -13.35 -21.20
N GLU A 18 -11.02 -14.23 -20.88
CA GLU A 18 -10.92 -14.83 -19.54
C GLU A 18 -9.47 -14.98 -19.06
N LEU A 19 -9.23 -14.65 -17.79
CA LEU A 19 -7.95 -14.90 -17.14
C LEU A 19 -8.15 -15.38 -15.70
N GLU A 20 -7.33 -16.35 -15.29
CA GLU A 20 -7.13 -16.68 -13.88
C GLU A 20 -6.65 -15.46 -13.10
N LYS A 21 -7.15 -15.27 -11.87
CA LYS A 21 -6.83 -14.14 -10.99
C LYS A 21 -5.33 -13.99 -10.75
N ILE A 22 -4.62 -15.12 -10.62
CA ILE A 22 -3.16 -15.13 -10.48
C ILE A 22 -2.54 -14.59 -11.77
N ARG A 23 -2.79 -15.21 -12.93
CA ARG A 23 -2.23 -14.76 -14.22
C ARG A 23 -2.51 -13.29 -14.49
N LEU A 24 -3.74 -12.84 -14.27
CA LEU A 24 -4.15 -11.45 -14.47
C LEU A 24 -3.28 -10.48 -13.67
N GLN A 25 -3.12 -10.71 -12.36
CA GLN A 25 -2.28 -9.85 -11.51
C GLN A 25 -0.81 -9.80 -11.97
N LYS A 26 -0.26 -10.91 -12.48
CA LYS A 26 1.15 -10.97 -12.92
C LYS A 26 1.33 -10.31 -14.28
N LEU A 27 0.42 -10.55 -15.21
CA LEU A 27 0.43 -9.91 -16.53
C LEU A 27 0.23 -8.40 -16.40
N LEU A 28 -0.68 -7.96 -15.53
CA LEU A 28 -0.89 -6.55 -15.24
C LEU A 28 0.33 -5.92 -14.56
N PHE A 29 0.97 -6.63 -13.62
CA PHE A 29 2.23 -6.19 -13.03
C PHE A 29 3.32 -5.99 -14.09
N LEU A 30 3.56 -6.99 -14.94
CA LEU A 30 4.56 -6.93 -16.02
C LEU A 30 4.26 -5.82 -17.03
N PHE A 31 2.97 -5.56 -17.31
CA PHE A 31 2.54 -4.41 -18.09
C PHE A 31 2.91 -3.09 -17.41
N CYS A 32 2.55 -2.90 -16.14
CA CYS A 32 2.83 -1.68 -15.39
C CYS A 32 4.35 -1.41 -15.23
N GLN A 33 5.20 -2.45 -15.18
CA GLN A 33 6.66 -2.29 -15.20
C GLN A 33 7.20 -1.66 -16.50
N LYS A 34 6.43 -1.67 -17.59
CA LYS A 34 6.80 -1.05 -18.87
C LYS A 34 6.25 0.37 -19.05
N GLN A 35 5.34 0.80 -18.19
CA GLN A 35 4.76 2.14 -18.26
C GLN A 35 5.71 3.17 -17.63
N GLU A 36 5.77 4.37 -18.21
CA GLU A 36 6.48 5.51 -17.59
C GLU A 36 5.82 5.91 -16.27
N LYS A 37 4.49 5.94 -16.26
CA LYS A 37 3.66 6.12 -15.07
C LYS A 37 2.68 4.97 -14.99
N ALA A 38 2.88 4.09 -14.00
CA ALA A 38 2.04 2.92 -13.80
C ALA A 38 0.58 3.32 -13.45
N ASP A 39 -0.38 2.63 -14.09
CA ASP A 39 -1.81 2.78 -13.77
C ASP A 39 -2.22 2.05 -12.48
N TYR A 40 -1.43 1.05 -12.08
CA TYR A 40 -1.59 0.29 -10.84
C TYR A 40 -0.24 0.06 -10.17
N ASP A 41 -0.25 0.19 -8.85
CA ASP A 41 0.85 -0.20 -7.97
C ASP A 41 0.56 -1.56 -7.35
N PHE A 42 1.63 -2.22 -6.88
CA PHE A 42 1.60 -3.59 -6.38
C PHE A 42 2.32 -3.68 -5.03
N ILE A 43 2.02 -4.72 -4.23
CA ILE A 43 2.74 -5.10 -3.01
C ILE A 43 3.24 -6.55 -3.13
N PRO A 44 4.29 -6.95 -2.38
CA PRO A 44 4.67 -8.34 -2.24
C PRO A 44 3.66 -9.09 -1.37
N TYR A 45 2.99 -10.09 -1.94
CA TYR A 45 1.93 -10.84 -1.28
C TYR A 45 2.10 -12.35 -1.41
N LYS A 46 1.09 -13.08 -0.91
CA LYS A 46 1.05 -14.55 -0.81
C LYS A 46 1.47 -15.30 -2.09
N TYR A 47 1.22 -14.73 -3.26
CA TYR A 47 1.56 -15.35 -4.55
C TYR A 47 2.40 -14.43 -5.44
N GLY A 48 3.20 -13.53 -4.87
CA GLY A 48 3.99 -12.55 -5.60
C GLY A 48 3.38 -11.15 -5.59
N CYS A 49 3.67 -10.39 -6.65
CA CYS A 49 3.07 -9.08 -6.89
C CYS A 49 1.54 -9.14 -6.88
N TYR A 50 0.92 -8.22 -6.14
CA TYR A 50 -0.53 -8.11 -6.05
C TYR A 50 -0.97 -6.65 -5.86
N SER A 51 -2.00 -6.23 -6.59
CA SER A 51 -2.61 -4.91 -6.46
C SER A 51 -4.01 -5.01 -5.84
N TYR A 52 -4.20 -4.45 -4.64
CA TYR A 52 -5.51 -4.30 -4.01
C TYR A 52 -6.41 -3.38 -4.82
N SER A 53 -5.84 -2.33 -5.41
CA SER A 53 -6.49 -1.34 -6.26
C SER A 53 -7.02 -1.98 -7.55
N ALA A 54 -6.21 -2.80 -8.24
CA ALA A 54 -6.67 -3.55 -9.41
C ALA A 54 -7.78 -4.54 -9.03
N ASN A 55 -7.63 -5.26 -7.92
CA ASN A 55 -8.66 -6.19 -7.45
C ASN A 55 -9.98 -5.49 -7.12
N ALA A 56 -9.92 -4.35 -6.41
CA ALA A 56 -11.11 -3.57 -6.09
C ALA A 56 -11.81 -3.04 -7.36
N ASP A 57 -11.03 -2.64 -8.36
CA ASP A 57 -11.58 -2.23 -9.66
C ASP A 57 -12.23 -3.41 -10.40
N MET A 58 -11.63 -4.60 -10.40
CA MET A 58 -12.24 -5.82 -10.97
C MET A 58 -13.54 -6.18 -10.26
N THR A 59 -13.55 -6.24 -8.93
CA THR A 59 -14.77 -6.51 -8.16
C THR A 59 -15.85 -5.45 -8.41
N ALA A 60 -15.46 -4.17 -8.54
CA ALA A 60 -16.40 -3.10 -8.86
C ALA A 60 -16.97 -3.21 -10.29
N MET A 61 -16.16 -3.69 -11.25
CA MET A 61 -16.62 -3.97 -12.62
C MET A 61 -17.52 -5.20 -12.68
N ALA A 62 -17.23 -6.23 -11.88
CA ALA A 62 -18.08 -7.42 -11.75
C ALA A 62 -19.47 -7.06 -11.21
N LYS A 63 -19.54 -6.24 -10.15
CA LYS A 63 -20.81 -5.70 -9.61
C LYS A 63 -21.61 -4.88 -10.62
N LYS A 64 -20.97 -4.33 -11.66
CA LYS A 64 -21.60 -3.55 -12.72
C LYS A 64 -21.96 -4.39 -13.95
N GLY A 65 -21.76 -5.72 -13.91
CA GLY A 65 -22.07 -6.62 -15.01
C GLY A 65 -21.10 -6.55 -16.20
N LEU A 66 -19.94 -5.91 -16.03
CA LEU A 66 -18.89 -5.83 -17.06
C LEU A 66 -17.94 -7.03 -17.03
N LEU A 67 -17.84 -7.67 -15.86
CA LEU A 67 -17.10 -8.89 -15.64
C LEU A 67 -17.99 -9.93 -14.94
N ALA A 68 -17.76 -11.21 -15.20
CA ALA A 68 -18.12 -12.30 -14.32
C ALA A 68 -16.89 -12.66 -13.45
N GLU A 69 -17.13 -12.94 -12.17
CA GLU A 69 -16.09 -13.36 -11.23
C GLU A 69 -16.39 -14.79 -10.77
N THR A 70 -15.45 -15.69 -10.99
CA THR A 70 -15.46 -17.03 -10.37
C THR A 70 -14.50 -17.04 -9.17
N ILE A 71 -14.35 -18.19 -8.52
CA ILE A 71 -13.35 -18.35 -7.44
C ILE A 71 -11.94 -18.09 -7.99
N THR A 72 -11.65 -18.54 -9.21
CA THR A 72 -10.29 -18.60 -9.77
C THR A 72 -10.05 -17.64 -10.93
N SER A 73 -11.08 -17.11 -11.59
CA SER A 73 -10.97 -16.31 -12.81
C SER A 73 -11.85 -15.06 -12.82
N PHE A 74 -11.52 -14.15 -13.72
CA PHE A 74 -12.41 -13.09 -14.20
C PHE A 74 -12.64 -13.27 -15.69
N GLN A 75 -13.89 -13.11 -16.11
CA GLN A 75 -14.30 -13.17 -17.51
C GLN A 75 -14.97 -11.86 -17.91
N LYS A 76 -14.64 -11.34 -19.08
CA LYS A 76 -15.29 -10.18 -19.68
C LYS A 76 -16.65 -10.60 -20.26
N THR A 77 -17.70 -9.88 -19.89
CA THR A 77 -19.10 -10.25 -20.26
C THR A 77 -19.72 -9.33 -21.29
N ASP A 78 -19.21 -8.10 -21.46
CA ASP A 78 -19.72 -7.19 -22.48
C ASP A 78 -19.10 -7.45 -23.88
N THR A 79 -19.67 -6.84 -24.91
CA THR A 79 -19.20 -6.93 -26.30
C THR A 79 -18.32 -5.77 -26.74
N VAL A 80 -18.02 -4.83 -25.84
CA VAL A 80 -17.24 -3.62 -26.14
C VAL A 80 -15.78 -4.01 -26.41
N SER A 81 -15.19 -3.49 -27.49
CA SER A 81 -13.76 -3.66 -27.75
C SER A 81 -12.97 -2.56 -27.03
N TYR A 82 -12.39 -2.90 -25.88
CA TYR A 82 -11.58 -1.99 -25.07
C TYR A 82 -10.20 -1.78 -25.66
N LEU A 83 -9.68 -2.72 -26.46
CA LEU A 83 -8.44 -2.52 -27.21
C LEU A 83 -8.48 -1.25 -28.08
N LYS A 84 -9.65 -0.91 -28.65
CA LYS A 84 -9.87 0.31 -29.45
C LYS A 84 -9.96 1.59 -28.61
N LEU A 85 -10.12 1.47 -27.29
CA LEU A 85 -10.31 2.59 -26.36
C LEU A 85 -9.04 2.95 -25.58
N LEU A 86 -7.93 2.26 -25.84
CA LEU A 86 -6.63 2.52 -25.24
C LEU A 86 -5.81 3.53 -26.04
N LYS A 87 -4.90 4.20 -25.35
CA LYS A 87 -3.81 4.95 -25.99
C LYS A 87 -2.95 4.00 -26.83
N ALA A 88 -2.42 4.47 -27.94
CA ALA A 88 -1.62 3.65 -28.86
C ALA A 88 -0.39 3.02 -28.17
N THR A 89 0.24 3.75 -27.24
CA THR A 89 1.38 3.28 -26.44
C THR A 89 1.00 2.10 -25.55
N ASP A 90 -0.06 2.23 -24.75
CA ASP A 90 -0.54 1.16 -23.86
C ASP A 90 -1.02 -0.07 -24.65
N LEU A 91 -1.69 0.14 -25.79
CA LEU A 91 -2.11 -0.95 -26.67
C LEU A 91 -0.91 -1.75 -27.20
N SER A 92 0.15 -1.05 -27.65
CA SER A 92 1.39 -1.68 -28.10
C SER A 92 2.06 -2.47 -26.98
N MET A 93 2.12 -1.90 -25.77
CA MET A 93 2.68 -2.56 -24.60
C MET A 93 1.87 -3.81 -24.21
N LEU A 94 0.53 -3.76 -24.17
CA LEU A 94 -0.30 -4.94 -23.89
C LEU A 94 -0.10 -6.05 -24.94
N LYS A 95 -0.02 -5.70 -26.23
CA LYS A 95 0.31 -6.65 -27.29
C LYS A 95 1.66 -7.32 -27.04
N SER A 96 2.67 -6.55 -26.65
CA SER A 96 3.98 -7.10 -26.24
C SER A 96 3.86 -8.05 -25.04
N ILE A 97 3.03 -7.75 -24.04
CA ILE A 97 2.79 -8.64 -22.89
C ILE A 97 2.19 -9.98 -23.34
N LYS A 98 1.21 -9.96 -24.25
CA LYS A 98 0.64 -11.21 -24.82
C LYS A 98 1.69 -12.01 -25.60
N VAL A 99 2.52 -11.36 -26.42
CA VAL A 99 3.57 -12.03 -27.18
C VAL A 99 4.61 -12.67 -26.25
N LEU A 100 5.09 -11.94 -25.24
CA LEU A 100 6.16 -12.40 -24.35
C LEU A 100 5.70 -13.44 -23.34
N TYR A 101 4.49 -13.29 -22.80
CA TYR A 101 4.04 -14.02 -21.62
C TYR A 101 2.74 -14.79 -21.82
N GLY A 102 2.14 -14.71 -23.01
CA GLY A 102 0.82 -15.28 -23.31
C GLY A 102 0.74 -16.80 -23.12
N GLY A 103 1.82 -17.51 -23.45
CA GLY A 103 1.94 -18.96 -23.30
C GLY A 103 2.31 -19.43 -21.88
N MET A 104 2.60 -18.51 -20.95
CA MET A 104 2.95 -18.89 -19.58
C MET A 104 1.69 -19.10 -18.73
N ASP A 105 1.61 -20.25 -18.08
CA ASP A 105 0.60 -20.52 -17.05
C ASP A 105 0.90 -19.73 -15.74
N SER A 106 0.04 -19.92 -14.73
CA SER A 106 0.20 -19.29 -13.42
C SER A 106 1.55 -19.60 -12.75
N ALA A 107 2.05 -20.85 -12.85
CA ALA A 107 3.28 -21.27 -12.19
C ALA A 107 4.52 -20.71 -12.90
N ALA A 108 4.53 -20.74 -14.23
CA ALA A 108 5.57 -20.15 -15.07
C ALA A 108 5.66 -18.63 -14.88
N LEU A 109 4.52 -17.93 -14.82
CA LEU A 109 4.47 -16.48 -14.52
C LEU A 109 4.97 -16.15 -13.11
N MET A 110 4.60 -16.95 -12.10
CA MET A 110 5.14 -16.78 -10.75
C MET A 110 6.65 -16.97 -10.75
N LYS A 111 7.16 -18.06 -11.33
CA LYS A 111 8.60 -18.30 -11.42
C LYS A 111 9.34 -17.18 -12.16
N HIS A 112 8.80 -16.71 -13.28
CA HIS A 112 9.34 -15.60 -14.04
C HIS A 112 9.40 -14.31 -13.20
N THR A 113 8.29 -13.92 -12.57
CA THR A 113 8.23 -12.69 -11.77
C THR A 113 9.15 -12.76 -10.55
N TYR A 114 9.25 -13.92 -9.89
CA TYR A 114 10.10 -14.06 -8.70
C TYR A 114 11.59 -13.95 -9.03
N ARG A 115 12.02 -14.52 -10.16
CA ARG A 115 13.42 -14.49 -10.60
C ARG A 115 13.85 -13.09 -11.04
N ASN A 116 12.99 -12.39 -11.78
CA ASN A 116 13.33 -11.10 -12.36
C ASN A 116 13.03 -9.92 -11.43
N PHE A 117 12.13 -10.11 -10.46
CA PHE A 117 11.72 -9.07 -9.52
C PHE A 117 11.58 -9.63 -8.09
N PRO A 118 12.69 -10.03 -7.46
CA PRO A 118 12.69 -10.82 -6.22
C PRO A 118 11.98 -10.13 -5.05
N TYR A 119 11.97 -8.79 -4.99
CA TYR A 119 11.26 -8.06 -3.94
C TYR A 119 9.78 -8.43 -3.87
N TRP A 120 9.12 -8.67 -5.01
CA TRP A 120 7.70 -8.99 -5.02
C TRP A 120 7.37 -10.39 -4.50
N ALA A 121 8.39 -11.23 -4.28
CA ALA A 121 8.24 -12.58 -3.76
C ALA A 121 8.49 -12.71 -2.24
N ILE A 122 8.86 -11.63 -1.53
CA ILE A 122 9.29 -11.73 -0.12
C ILE A 122 8.22 -12.30 0.83
N ASN A 123 6.93 -12.15 0.49
CA ASN A 123 5.80 -12.67 1.27
C ASN A 123 5.12 -13.87 0.58
N SER A 124 5.75 -14.44 -0.45
CA SER A 124 5.15 -15.53 -1.21
C SER A 124 5.23 -16.85 -0.46
N ILE A 125 4.08 -17.48 -0.22
CA ILE A 125 4.01 -18.84 0.34
C ILE A 125 4.38 -19.91 -0.70
N LYS A 126 4.50 -19.53 -1.98
CA LYS A 126 4.86 -20.43 -3.07
C LYS A 126 6.32 -20.33 -3.50
N ALA A 127 7.02 -19.26 -3.12
CA ALA A 127 8.43 -19.09 -3.48
C ALA A 127 9.29 -20.32 -3.12
N PRO A 128 9.19 -20.91 -1.90
CA PRO A 128 10.00 -22.08 -1.54
C PRO A 128 9.79 -23.31 -2.44
N SER A 129 8.59 -23.46 -3.02
CA SER A 129 8.28 -24.58 -3.93
C SER A 129 8.60 -24.30 -5.40
N ILE A 130 8.89 -23.04 -5.77
CA ILE A 130 9.05 -22.60 -7.16
C ILE A 130 10.51 -22.30 -7.50
N LEU A 131 11.26 -21.79 -6.52
CA LEU A 131 12.62 -21.27 -6.69
C LEU A 131 13.68 -22.25 -6.22
N SER A 132 14.87 -22.19 -6.81
CA SER A 132 16.05 -22.87 -6.24
C SER A 132 16.50 -22.18 -4.95
N LYS A 133 17.40 -22.82 -4.20
CA LYS A 133 17.99 -22.24 -2.98
C LYS A 133 18.65 -20.87 -3.26
N ASP A 134 19.48 -20.78 -4.29
CA ASP A 134 20.15 -19.52 -4.65
C ASP A 134 19.16 -18.42 -5.06
N GLU A 135 18.03 -18.79 -5.69
CA GLU A 135 16.98 -17.85 -6.05
C GLU A 135 16.18 -17.39 -4.83
N LEU A 136 15.94 -18.28 -3.86
CA LEU A 136 15.33 -17.92 -2.58
C LEU A 136 16.23 -16.99 -1.78
N ASP A 137 17.53 -17.23 -1.74
CA ASP A 137 18.48 -16.36 -1.05
C ASP A 137 18.46 -14.93 -1.63
N LYS A 138 18.23 -14.80 -2.96
CA LYS A 138 18.03 -13.49 -3.58
C LYS A 138 16.74 -12.81 -3.11
N VAL A 139 15.66 -13.56 -2.93
CA VAL A 139 14.38 -13.05 -2.39
C VAL A 139 14.54 -12.64 -0.93
N GLU A 140 15.14 -13.48 -0.09
CA GLU A 140 15.34 -13.20 1.33
C GLU A 140 16.19 -11.95 1.55
N LYS A 141 17.22 -11.72 0.72
CA LYS A 141 18.02 -10.48 0.72
C LYS A 141 17.23 -9.20 0.39
N GLN A 142 16.03 -9.31 -0.16
CA GLN A 142 15.16 -8.15 -0.43
C GLN A 142 14.30 -7.75 0.78
N LYS A 143 14.19 -8.61 1.81
CA LYS A 143 13.45 -8.25 3.02
C LYS A 143 14.22 -7.18 3.77
N GLY A 144 13.54 -6.07 4.08
CA GLY A 144 14.04 -5.13 5.07
C GLY A 144 14.24 -5.89 6.37
N SER A 145 15.47 -5.94 6.87
CA SER A 145 15.75 -6.43 8.21
C SER A 145 16.72 -5.46 8.87
N SER A 146 16.39 -5.07 10.09
CA SER A 146 17.21 -4.21 10.91
C SER A 146 16.99 -4.61 12.37
N ASP A 147 18.03 -4.52 13.18
CA ASP A 147 17.90 -4.66 14.63
C ASP A 147 17.66 -3.32 15.33
N GLN A 148 17.63 -2.22 14.56
CA GLN A 148 17.38 -0.89 15.08
C GLN A 148 15.94 -0.75 15.56
N THR A 149 15.80 -0.01 16.66
CA THR A 149 14.53 0.51 17.15
C THR A 149 14.32 1.92 16.58
N ILE A 150 13.25 2.11 15.80
CA ILE A 150 12.97 3.34 15.06
C ILE A 150 11.49 3.68 15.14
N LEU A 151 11.20 4.94 15.50
CA LEU A 151 9.88 5.54 15.38
C LEU A 151 9.75 6.19 14.01
N TYR A 152 9.00 5.55 13.12
CA TYR A 152 8.69 6.13 11.82
C TYR A 152 7.48 7.06 11.92
N THR A 153 7.41 8.04 11.02
CA THR A 153 6.17 8.75 10.70
C THR A 153 5.88 8.59 9.22
N ILE A 154 4.62 8.44 8.84
CA ILE A 154 4.22 8.25 7.45
C ILE A 154 2.93 9.01 7.12
N GLY A 155 2.91 9.62 5.93
CA GLY A 155 1.74 10.27 5.34
C GLY A 155 1.25 9.54 4.10
N TYR A 156 -0.06 9.60 3.84
CA TYR A 156 -0.67 8.91 2.70
C TYR A 156 -1.26 9.84 1.62
N GLU A 157 -1.18 11.16 1.81
CA GLU A 157 -1.47 12.14 0.77
C GLU A 157 -0.57 11.93 -0.47
N GLY A 158 -1.12 12.14 -1.67
CA GLY A 158 -0.37 12.01 -2.93
C GLY A 158 -0.06 10.59 -3.43
N GLY A 159 0.11 9.59 -2.56
CA GLY A 159 0.51 8.21 -2.96
C GLY A 159 -0.65 7.22 -3.18
N SER A 160 -0.40 6.00 -3.65
CA SER A 160 -1.40 4.92 -3.65
C SER A 160 -1.40 4.14 -2.32
N LEU A 161 -2.38 3.26 -2.11
CA LEU A 161 -2.35 2.34 -0.97
C LEU A 161 -1.12 1.43 -1.04
N GLU A 162 -0.82 0.88 -2.22
CA GLU A 162 0.28 -0.03 -2.41
C GLU A 162 1.64 0.64 -2.25
N ASP A 163 1.82 1.87 -2.74
CA ASP A 163 3.03 2.66 -2.48
C ASP A 163 3.23 2.88 -0.97
N TYR A 164 2.17 3.30 -0.27
CA TYR A 164 2.17 3.47 1.18
C TYR A 164 2.56 2.19 1.93
N LEU A 165 1.99 1.04 1.57
CA LEU A 165 2.30 -0.25 2.17
C LEU A 165 3.73 -0.70 1.83
N ASN A 166 4.24 -0.42 0.62
CA ASN A 166 5.63 -0.71 0.27
C ASN A 166 6.61 0.11 1.12
N ARG A 167 6.33 1.39 1.40
CA ARG A 167 7.18 2.20 2.30
C ARG A 167 7.27 1.58 3.69
N LEU A 168 6.15 1.05 4.22
CA LEU A 168 6.15 0.32 5.49
C LEU A 168 6.97 -0.98 5.41
N LEU A 169 6.76 -1.79 4.37
CA LEU A 169 7.46 -3.07 4.18
C LEU A 169 8.97 -2.90 3.99
N ARG A 170 9.40 -1.91 3.21
CA ARG A 170 10.82 -1.61 2.97
C ARG A 170 11.53 -1.16 4.24
N ASN A 171 10.81 -0.53 5.16
CA ASN A 171 11.32 -0.12 6.47
C ASN A 171 11.08 -1.17 7.56
N ASP A 172 10.58 -2.35 7.20
CA ASP A 172 10.27 -3.45 8.12
C ASP A 172 9.45 -3.02 9.35
N VAL A 173 8.46 -2.15 9.11
CA VAL A 173 7.54 -1.67 10.14
C VAL A 173 6.69 -2.83 10.63
N LYS A 174 6.68 -3.04 11.96
CA LYS A 174 5.93 -4.12 12.63
C LYS A 174 4.54 -3.67 13.09
N VAL A 175 4.42 -2.42 13.52
CA VAL A 175 3.16 -1.83 13.99
C VAL A 175 2.89 -0.52 13.28
N LEU A 176 1.73 -0.41 12.66
CA LEU A 176 1.17 0.83 12.18
C LEU A 176 0.26 1.43 13.26
N VAL A 177 0.67 2.56 13.80
CA VAL A 177 -0.03 3.31 14.84
C VAL A 177 -0.78 4.46 14.17
N ASP A 178 -2.10 4.30 14.06
CA ASP A 178 -3.00 5.33 13.56
C ASP A 178 -3.27 6.36 14.65
N VAL A 179 -2.79 7.58 14.42
CA VAL A 179 -2.91 8.70 15.38
C VAL A 179 -4.00 9.68 14.96
N ARG A 180 -4.76 9.36 13.90
CA ARG A 180 -5.90 10.19 13.47
C ARG A 180 -7.00 10.09 14.51
N ASN A 181 -7.55 11.22 14.94
CA ASN A 181 -8.73 11.22 15.82
C ASN A 181 -9.92 10.50 15.14
N ASN A 182 -10.23 10.91 13.90
CA ASN A 182 -11.25 10.27 13.06
C ASN A 182 -10.60 9.66 11.80
N PRO A 183 -10.33 8.35 11.78
CA PRO A 183 -9.67 7.64 10.66
C PRO A 183 -10.61 7.35 9.48
N LEU A 184 -11.34 8.38 9.03
CA LEU A 184 -12.17 8.37 7.84
C LEU A 184 -11.37 8.92 6.66
N SER A 185 -11.48 8.27 5.50
CA SER A 185 -10.86 8.75 4.27
C SER A 185 -11.66 8.30 3.05
N MET A 186 -11.83 9.23 2.11
CA MET A 186 -12.35 8.92 0.78
C MET A 186 -11.29 8.26 -0.13
N LYS A 187 -10.02 8.34 0.25
CA LYS A 187 -8.93 7.70 -0.48
C LYS A 187 -9.00 6.19 -0.26
N PHE A 188 -9.01 5.45 -1.36
CA PHE A 188 -9.12 3.99 -1.33
C PHE A 188 -8.07 3.38 -0.40
N GLY A 189 -8.54 2.55 0.54
CA GLY A 189 -7.68 1.80 1.45
C GLY A 189 -7.31 2.49 2.76
N PHE A 190 -7.64 3.77 2.94
CA PHE A 190 -7.22 4.55 4.12
C PHE A 190 -8.32 4.77 5.16
N SER A 191 -9.51 4.20 5.00
CA SER A 191 -10.46 4.09 6.12
C SER A 191 -9.94 3.09 7.15
N LYS A 192 -10.26 3.28 8.44
CA LYS A 192 -9.82 2.41 9.55
C LYS A 192 -9.91 0.92 9.23
N SER A 193 -11.09 0.45 8.81
CA SER A 193 -11.33 -0.97 8.56
C SER A 193 -10.50 -1.52 7.40
N LEU A 194 -10.35 -0.75 6.32
CA LEU A 194 -9.57 -1.15 5.15
C LEU A 194 -8.07 -1.12 5.46
N LEU A 195 -7.58 -0.05 6.09
CA LEU A 195 -6.17 0.12 6.40
C LEU A 195 -5.69 -0.96 7.37
N LYS A 196 -6.49 -1.26 8.41
CA LYS A 196 -6.27 -2.40 9.31
C LYS A 196 -6.16 -3.70 8.52
N ARG A 197 -7.17 -4.02 7.71
CA ARG A 197 -7.21 -5.26 6.93
C ARG A 197 -6.00 -5.42 6.01
N TYR A 198 -5.62 -4.37 5.28
CA TYR A 198 -4.52 -4.46 4.33
C TYR A 198 -3.16 -4.55 5.03
N SER A 199 -2.95 -3.78 6.09
CA SER A 199 -1.72 -3.83 6.90
C SER A 199 -1.55 -5.21 7.54
N GLU A 200 -2.59 -5.73 8.20
CA GLU A 200 -2.54 -7.04 8.87
C GLU A 200 -2.35 -8.19 7.89
N SER A 201 -2.91 -8.07 6.67
CA SER A 201 -2.67 -9.09 5.63
C SER A 201 -1.22 -9.17 5.16
N LEU A 202 -0.41 -8.14 5.46
CA LEU A 202 1.02 -8.06 5.21
C LEU A 202 1.86 -8.30 6.47
N GLY A 203 1.24 -8.72 7.57
CA GLY A 203 1.94 -8.97 8.85
C GLY A 203 2.27 -7.70 9.63
N ILE A 204 1.67 -6.56 9.30
CA ILE A 204 1.82 -5.29 10.01
C ILE A 204 0.63 -5.12 10.94
N MET A 205 0.86 -5.12 12.26
CA MET A 205 -0.21 -4.91 13.23
C MET A 205 -0.74 -3.48 13.12
N TYR A 206 -2.02 -3.31 13.39
CA TYR A 206 -2.67 -2.00 13.34
C TYR A 206 -3.23 -1.65 14.72
N MET A 207 -2.82 -0.49 15.25
CA MET A 207 -3.30 0.06 16.52
C MET A 207 -3.80 1.49 16.29
N HIS A 208 -4.89 1.89 16.95
CA HIS A 208 -5.50 3.20 16.75
C HIS A 208 -5.61 3.92 18.09
N PHE A 209 -5.00 5.11 18.18
CA PHE A 209 -4.99 5.98 19.35
C PHE A 209 -5.61 7.33 18.97
N PRO A 210 -6.95 7.46 18.98
CA PRO A 210 -7.62 8.70 18.60
C PRO A 210 -7.35 9.87 19.57
N GLU A 211 -6.93 9.58 20.81
CA GLU A 211 -6.70 10.55 21.89
C GLU A 211 -5.60 11.54 21.52
N VAL A 212 -4.55 11.08 20.83
CA VAL A 212 -3.43 11.90 20.36
C VAL A 212 -3.73 12.64 19.05
N GLY A 213 -4.90 12.44 18.45
CA GLY A 213 -5.26 13.09 17.20
C GLY A 213 -5.90 14.46 17.37
N ILE A 214 -5.79 15.31 16.36
CA ILE A 214 -6.54 16.57 16.30
C ILE A 214 -8.01 16.27 15.93
N VAL A 215 -8.94 16.72 16.77
CA VAL A 215 -10.39 16.62 16.53
C VAL A 215 -10.79 17.30 15.21
N SER A 216 -11.82 16.79 14.54
CA SER A 216 -12.25 17.30 13.22
C SER A 216 -12.56 18.79 13.20
N ASP A 217 -13.16 19.29 14.26
CA ASP A 217 -13.73 20.66 14.28
C ASP A 217 -12.63 21.72 14.30
N LYS A 218 -11.48 21.40 14.91
CA LYS A 218 -10.28 22.25 14.91
C LYS A 218 -9.56 22.28 13.55
N ARG A 219 -9.88 21.34 12.64
CA ARG A 219 -9.26 21.25 11.30
C ARG A 219 -10.05 21.97 10.21
N GLN A 220 -11.14 22.65 10.57
CA GLN A 220 -11.95 23.39 9.61
C GLN A 220 -11.28 24.74 9.28
N ALA A 221 -11.39 25.18 8.02
CA ALA A 221 -10.93 26.49 7.55
C ALA A 221 -9.41 26.80 7.66
N LEU A 222 -8.54 25.79 7.50
CA LEU A 222 -7.08 25.99 7.40
C LEU A 222 -6.69 26.49 6.00
N ASN A 223 -6.67 27.81 5.81
CA ASN A 223 -6.43 28.43 4.49
C ASN A 223 -5.03 29.03 4.33
N THR A 224 -4.39 29.41 5.44
CA THR A 224 -3.09 30.07 5.46
C THR A 224 -2.11 29.34 6.36
N GLN A 225 -0.80 29.55 6.17
CA GLN A 225 0.21 28.95 7.05
C GLN A 225 0.01 29.36 8.52
N ALA A 226 -0.40 30.61 8.77
CA ALA A 226 -0.73 31.10 10.11
C ALA A 226 -1.90 30.35 10.77
N ASP A 227 -2.83 29.78 10.00
CA ASP A 227 -3.90 28.93 10.55
C ASP A 227 -3.34 27.57 11.02
N TYR A 228 -2.40 27.00 10.27
CA TYR A 228 -1.70 25.78 10.68
C TYR A 228 -0.83 26.01 11.91
N ASP A 229 -0.11 27.13 11.96
CA ASP A 229 0.75 27.46 13.10
C ASP A 229 -0.08 27.58 14.38
N ARG A 230 -1.19 28.33 14.34
CA ARG A 230 -2.15 28.42 15.46
C ARG A 230 -2.74 27.07 15.87
N LEU A 231 -3.07 26.22 14.89
CA LEU A 231 -3.58 24.87 15.16
C LEU A 231 -2.56 24.02 15.91
N PHE A 232 -1.29 24.08 15.50
CA PHE A 232 -0.24 23.27 16.11
C PHE A 232 0.23 23.83 17.45
N GLU A 233 0.21 25.14 17.64
CA GLU A 233 0.37 25.77 18.97
C GLU A 233 -0.69 25.26 19.95
N ASP A 234 -1.97 25.37 19.59
CA ASP A 234 -3.07 24.85 20.41
C ASP A 234 -2.94 23.34 20.66
N TYR A 235 -2.56 22.56 19.65
CA TYR A 235 -2.31 21.12 19.84
C TYR A 235 -1.18 20.84 20.84
N CYS A 236 -0.08 21.59 20.77
CA CYS A 236 1.04 21.44 21.69
C CYS A 236 0.69 21.88 23.12
N GLU A 237 -0.10 22.92 23.29
CA GLU A 237 -0.49 23.44 24.60
C GLU A 237 -1.62 22.62 25.23
N ASN A 238 -2.62 22.22 24.44
CA ASN A 238 -3.89 21.72 24.97
C ASN A 238 -4.14 20.22 24.74
N ASN A 239 -3.44 19.57 23.80
CA ASN A 239 -3.62 18.13 23.50
C ASN A 239 -2.43 17.29 23.98
N ILE A 240 -1.19 17.69 23.68
CA ILE A 240 0.00 16.91 24.04
C ILE A 240 0.13 16.68 25.55
N PRO A 241 -0.03 17.68 26.45
CA PRO A 241 0.12 17.45 27.89
C PRO A 241 -0.96 16.55 28.48
N LYS A 242 -2.13 16.47 27.82
CA LYS A 242 -3.28 15.66 28.28
C LYS A 242 -3.22 14.20 27.81
N THR A 243 -2.24 13.85 26.98
CA THR A 243 -2.14 12.53 26.32
C THR A 243 -0.84 11.81 26.67
N ILE A 244 -0.20 12.17 27.79
CA ILE A 244 1.08 11.59 28.22
C ILE A 244 0.97 10.06 28.39
N ASP A 245 -0.11 9.56 28.97
CA ASP A 245 -0.31 8.11 29.13
C ASP A 245 -0.34 7.38 27.78
N THR A 246 -1.04 7.93 26.78
CA THR A 246 -1.06 7.41 25.42
C THR A 246 0.31 7.47 24.75
N GLN A 247 1.07 8.54 24.97
CA GLN A 247 2.44 8.67 24.45
C GLN A 247 3.38 7.63 25.07
N ILE A 248 3.23 7.35 26.38
CA ILE A 248 3.96 6.29 27.08
C ILE A 248 3.60 4.92 26.51
N ASP A 249 2.32 4.66 26.21
CA ASP A 249 1.90 3.39 25.60
C ASP A 249 2.47 3.22 24.19
N ILE A 250 2.51 4.28 23.38
CA ILE A 250 3.19 4.27 22.07
C ILE A 250 4.70 3.98 22.24
N LEU A 251 5.36 4.55 23.26
CA LEU A 251 6.76 4.26 23.55
C LEU A 251 6.97 2.79 23.96
N LYS A 252 6.08 2.20 24.77
CA LYS A 252 6.13 0.77 25.11
C LYS A 252 6.00 -0.10 23.87
N ILE A 253 5.08 0.23 22.96
CA ILE A 253 4.92 -0.48 21.68
C ILE A 253 6.20 -0.35 20.83
N LEU A 254 6.82 0.83 20.80
CA LEU A 254 8.10 1.02 20.11
C LEU A 254 9.21 0.14 20.72
N GLN A 255 9.28 0.04 22.05
CA GLN A 255 10.25 -0.78 22.75
C GLN A 255 10.04 -2.28 22.51
N GLU A 256 8.78 -2.73 22.49
CA GLU A 256 8.40 -4.12 22.26
C GLU A 256 8.63 -4.56 20.82
N TYR A 257 8.13 -3.78 19.85
CA TYR A 257 8.09 -4.17 18.44
C TYR A 257 9.24 -3.60 17.61
N LYS A 258 10.09 -2.75 18.22
CA LYS A 258 11.27 -2.08 17.65
C LYS A 258 10.97 -1.08 16.53
N ARG A 259 10.13 -1.41 15.55
CA ARG A 259 9.85 -0.55 14.39
C ARG A 259 8.37 -0.32 14.25
N ILE A 260 7.95 0.91 14.52
CA ILE A 260 6.54 1.31 14.42
C ILE A 260 6.42 2.56 13.57
N ALA A 261 5.28 2.79 12.95
CA ALA A 261 5.02 4.00 12.17
C ALA A 261 3.78 4.73 12.66
N LEU A 262 3.91 6.02 12.98
CA LEU A 262 2.78 6.92 13.24
C LEU A 262 2.18 7.38 11.90
N THR A 263 0.90 7.13 11.68
CA THR A 263 0.23 7.49 10.42
C THR A 263 -0.78 8.63 10.55
N CYS A 264 -0.74 9.53 9.58
CA CYS A 264 -1.72 10.58 9.36
C CYS A 264 -1.91 10.84 7.85
N PHE A 265 -2.78 11.78 7.48
CA PHE A 265 -3.07 12.15 6.10
C PHE A 265 -1.90 12.81 5.39
N GLU A 266 -1.41 13.93 5.92
CA GLU A 266 -0.57 14.91 5.22
C GLU A 266 0.74 14.27 4.75
N ALA A 267 1.20 14.55 3.53
CA ALA A 267 2.48 14.02 3.05
C ALA A 267 3.64 14.71 3.78
N ASN A 268 3.57 16.04 3.89
CA ASN A 268 4.58 16.85 4.55
C ASN A 268 4.52 16.69 6.08
N HIS A 269 5.59 16.17 6.68
CA HIS A 269 5.66 16.00 8.13
C HIS A 269 5.72 17.35 8.87
N CYS A 270 6.26 18.42 8.26
CA CYS A 270 6.30 19.75 8.87
C CYS A 270 4.92 20.41 9.00
N GLN A 271 3.92 19.92 8.26
CA GLN A 271 2.54 20.42 8.31
C GLN A 271 1.60 19.37 8.90
N CYS A 272 2.10 18.53 9.81
CA CYS A 272 1.35 17.42 10.36
C CYS A 272 1.56 17.30 11.87
N HIS A 273 0.46 17.08 12.59
CA HIS A 273 0.47 16.88 14.04
C HIS A 273 1.33 15.69 14.48
N ARG A 274 1.52 14.68 13.60
CA ARG A 274 2.34 13.50 13.91
C ARG A 274 3.79 13.85 14.22
N SER A 275 4.32 14.97 13.69
CA SER A 275 5.68 15.43 14.02
C SER A 275 5.75 16.01 15.42
N HIS A 276 4.74 16.78 15.83
CA HIS A 276 4.63 17.29 17.20
C HIS A 276 4.48 16.13 18.19
N LEU A 277 3.65 15.13 17.87
CA LEU A 277 3.52 13.92 18.67
C LEU A 277 4.82 13.11 18.75
N ALA A 278 5.52 12.90 17.62
CA ALA A 278 6.79 12.20 17.61
C ALA A 278 7.87 12.92 18.45
N ASN A 279 7.90 14.25 18.38
CA ASN A 279 8.78 15.07 19.21
C ASN A 279 8.41 14.98 20.70
N ALA A 280 7.13 15.00 21.05
CA ALA A 280 6.68 14.81 22.42
C ALA A 280 7.11 13.44 22.99
N ILE A 281 6.90 12.36 22.22
CA ILE A 281 7.35 11.01 22.58
C ILE A 281 8.87 10.95 22.74
N LYS A 282 9.62 11.65 21.89
CA LYS A 282 11.09 11.72 21.97
C LYS A 282 11.58 12.36 23.28
N MET A 283 10.78 13.24 23.88
CA MET A 283 11.11 13.89 25.15
C MET A 283 10.74 13.06 26.38
N LEU A 284 10.05 11.93 26.22
CA LEU A 284 9.70 11.05 27.35
C LEU A 284 10.95 10.37 27.95
N PRO A 285 10.98 10.17 29.29
CA PRO A 285 12.02 9.38 29.92
C PRO A 285 12.13 7.98 29.29
N GLY A 286 13.37 7.56 28.98
CA GLY A 286 13.65 6.25 28.39
C GLY A 286 13.60 6.19 26.86
N PHE A 287 13.26 7.29 26.18
CA PHE A 287 13.44 7.38 24.73
C PHE A 287 14.92 7.57 24.37
N LYS A 288 15.44 6.68 23.51
CA LYS A 288 16.84 6.72 23.04
C LYS A 288 16.98 6.31 21.57
N TYR A 289 15.87 6.38 20.84
CA TYR A 289 15.70 5.78 19.52
C TYR A 289 15.72 6.84 18.43
N GLU A 290 15.83 6.40 17.18
CA GLU A 290 15.78 7.31 16.04
C GLU A 290 14.33 7.60 15.65
N VAL A 291 14.06 8.83 15.20
CA VAL A 291 12.80 9.19 14.53
C VAL A 291 13.09 9.38 13.04
N LYS A 292 12.35 8.70 12.17
CA LYS A 292 12.48 8.82 10.70
C LYS A 292 11.15 9.18 10.06
N HIS A 293 11.20 10.07 9.07
CA HIS A 293 10.05 10.38 8.24
C HIS A 293 10.19 9.60 6.93
N ILE A 294 9.27 8.67 6.68
CA ILE A 294 9.29 7.79 5.50
C ILE A 294 8.12 8.08 4.61
#